data_AF-A0A7S7UQG5-F1
#
_entry.id   AF-A0A7S7UQG5-F1
#
_cell.length_a   1.000
_cell.length_b   1.000
_cell.length_c   1.000
_cell.angle_alpha   90.00
_cell.angle_beta   90.00
_cell.angle_gamma   90.00
#
_symmetry.space_group_name_H-M   'P 1'
#
loop_
_entity.id
_entity.type
_entity.pdbx_description
1 polymer ?
#
loop_
_entity_poly.entity_id
_entity_poly.type
_entity_poly.pdbx_seq_one_letter_code
_entity_poly.pdbx_strand_id
1 'polypeptide(L)'
;MTAYLALDSLFFIENRTQRQRLARWMEISFMTEALEHVSGPSDLEDPRAALRERYGPPLDLGLMAHIDYLHMHYADFIRRSPFCLLATSDLQGRPSVSPKGDQPGFVEVVDAHTILFPDRPGNNQIISMQNIAVNPKVQLIFLVPGRLETLRVDGLASISTDPDLLKRMSFRDKPPKSVVTIKVYEAFMHCGKSVIRAQLWDPSTQVAKGEMASIARVTKDICVDAPYSYEQMEELTPVIYQATLY
;
A
#
# COMPACT_ATOMS: atom_id res chain seq x y z
N MET A 1 18.69 28.73 -3.53
CA MET A 1 18.59 29.20 -4.93
C MET A 1 18.09 28.05 -5.83
N THR A 2 17.08 27.30 -5.35
CA THR A 2 16.77 25.95 -5.85
C THR A 2 15.34 25.83 -6.38
N ALA A 3 14.50 26.83 -6.11
CA ALA A 3 13.12 26.91 -6.62
C ALA A 3 13.04 27.48 -8.05
N TYR A 4 14.06 28.22 -8.52
CA TYR A 4 14.01 28.89 -9.83
C TYR A 4 14.33 27.95 -11.01
N LEU A 5 15.22 26.97 -10.83
CA LEU A 5 15.61 26.05 -11.91
C LEU A 5 14.56 24.96 -12.19
N ALA A 6 13.60 24.75 -11.29
CA ALA A 6 12.46 23.86 -11.52
C ALA A 6 11.30 24.54 -12.29
N LEU A 7 11.30 25.88 -12.41
CA LEU A 7 10.28 26.60 -13.16
C LEU A 7 10.56 26.62 -14.67
N ASP A 8 11.81 26.44 -15.10
CA ASP A 8 12.16 26.45 -16.52
C ASP A 8 11.66 25.20 -17.28
N SER A 9 11.41 24.09 -16.57
CA SER A 9 10.77 22.90 -17.16
C SER A 9 9.26 23.05 -17.37
N LEU A 10 8.63 24.11 -16.82
CA LEU A 10 7.22 24.42 -17.08
C LEU A 10 6.97 24.96 -18.50
N PHE A 11 8.02 25.35 -19.23
CA PHE A 11 7.90 25.91 -20.58
C PHE A 11 7.59 24.87 -21.67
N PHE A 12 7.75 23.57 -21.40
CA PHE A 12 7.39 22.50 -22.33
C PHE A 12 6.00 21.88 -22.08
N ILE A 13 5.33 22.26 -21.00
CA ILE A 13 4.00 21.73 -20.64
C ILE A 13 2.93 22.75 -21.06
N GLU A 14 2.43 22.66 -22.29
CA GLU A 14 1.45 23.60 -22.84
C GLU A 14 0.08 23.58 -22.11
N ASN A 15 -0.25 22.50 -21.39
CA ASN A 15 -1.55 22.32 -20.75
C ASN A 15 -1.58 22.84 -19.29
N ARG A 16 -2.44 23.83 -19.01
CA ARG A 16 -2.68 24.41 -17.67
C ARG A 16 -2.99 23.37 -16.60
N THR A 17 -3.74 22.31 -16.93
CA THR A 17 -4.10 21.23 -16.00
C THR A 17 -2.88 20.39 -15.63
N GLN A 18 -1.95 20.16 -16.56
CA GLN A 18 -0.72 19.39 -16.29
C GLN A 18 0.23 20.16 -15.37
N ARG A 19 0.35 21.49 -15.53
CA ARG A 19 1.13 22.32 -14.60
C ARG A 19 0.58 22.30 -13.18
N GLN A 20 -0.75 22.35 -13.03
CA GLN A 20 -1.41 22.27 -11.73
C GLN A 20 -1.20 20.90 -11.05
N ARG A 21 -1.22 19.80 -11.82
CA ARG A 21 -0.93 18.46 -11.30
C ARG A 21 0.53 18.30 -10.88
N LEU A 22 1.47 18.80 -11.69
CA LEU A 22 2.89 18.78 -11.36
C LEU A 22 3.20 19.64 -10.11
N ALA A 23 2.61 20.83 -10.02
CA ALA A 23 2.78 21.71 -8.86
C ALA A 23 2.25 21.04 -7.58
N ARG A 24 1.08 20.40 -7.63
CA ARG A 24 0.51 19.66 -6.50
C ARG A 24 1.34 18.42 -6.13
N TRP A 25 1.85 17.68 -7.13
CA TRP A 25 2.76 16.54 -6.88
C TRP A 25 4.04 17.01 -6.18
N MET A 26 4.61 18.13 -6.61
CA MET A 26 5.77 18.72 -5.94
C MET A 26 5.39 19.15 -4.50
N GLU A 27 4.30 19.89 -4.30
CA GLU A 27 3.85 20.28 -2.96
C GLU A 27 3.67 19.07 -2.03
N ILE A 28 2.95 18.03 -2.45
CA ILE A 28 2.75 16.80 -1.66
C ILE A 28 4.09 16.09 -1.39
N SER A 29 4.98 16.04 -2.38
CA SER A 29 6.31 15.40 -2.26
C SER A 29 7.29 16.21 -1.39
N PHE A 30 7.03 17.50 -1.17
CA PHE A 30 7.89 18.42 -0.42
C PHE A 30 7.27 18.94 0.90
N MET A 31 6.02 18.56 1.25
CA MET A 31 5.35 18.88 2.52
C MET A 31 5.87 18.08 3.73
N THR A 32 7.18 18.12 3.96
CA THR A 32 7.79 17.70 5.24
C THR A 32 8.52 18.87 5.86
N GLU A 33 7.84 19.61 6.74
CA GLU A 33 8.53 20.35 7.79
C GLU A 33 8.63 19.48 9.04
N ALA A 34 9.88 19.36 9.52
CA ALA A 34 10.35 18.92 10.83
C ALA A 34 9.98 17.50 11.32
N LEU A 35 10.44 16.48 10.60
CA LEU A 35 11.27 15.47 11.27
C LEU A 35 12.72 15.97 11.12
N GLU A 36 13.53 15.92 12.17
CA GLU A 36 14.96 16.23 12.10
C GLU A 36 15.52 15.63 10.81
N HIS A 37 16.17 16.46 9.98
CA HIS A 37 16.77 16.01 8.73
C HIS A 37 17.88 14.99 9.03
N VAL A 38 17.49 13.74 9.20
CA VAL A 38 18.41 12.62 9.14
C VAL A 38 18.70 12.44 7.66
N SER A 39 19.78 13.07 7.20
CA SER A 39 20.39 12.73 5.93
C SER A 39 20.64 11.23 5.94
N GLY A 40 19.93 10.49 5.09
CA GLY A 40 20.18 9.07 4.93
C GLY A 40 21.64 8.83 4.51
N PRO A 41 22.23 7.66 4.83
CA PRO A 41 23.58 7.35 4.39
C PRO A 41 23.63 7.39 2.86
N SER A 42 24.43 8.31 2.33
CA SER A 42 24.70 8.42 0.90
C SER A 42 26.12 8.92 0.72
N ASP A 43 26.79 8.37 -0.29
CA ASP A 43 28.08 8.82 -0.79
C ASP A 43 27.98 10.09 -1.66
N LEU A 44 26.76 10.53 -1.96
CA LEU A 44 26.50 11.72 -2.76
C LEU A 44 26.50 12.98 -1.89
N GLU A 45 27.19 14.01 -2.35
CA GLU A 45 26.98 15.38 -1.88
C GLU A 45 25.61 15.86 -2.38
N ASP A 46 24.76 16.38 -1.48
CA ASP A 46 23.35 16.68 -1.74
C ASP A 46 22.60 15.57 -2.52
N PRO A 47 22.31 14.42 -1.88
CA PRO A 47 21.76 13.25 -2.56
C PRO A 47 20.47 13.53 -3.34
N ARG A 48 19.63 14.44 -2.88
CA ARG A 48 18.36 14.77 -3.55
C ARG A 48 18.62 15.42 -4.91
N ALA A 49 19.49 16.43 -4.95
CA ALA A 49 19.84 17.12 -6.19
C ALA A 49 20.60 16.19 -7.15
N ALA A 50 21.60 15.47 -6.64
CA ALA A 50 22.42 14.56 -7.43
C ALA A 50 21.60 13.43 -8.07
N LEU A 51 20.62 12.87 -7.35
CA LEU A 51 19.71 11.86 -7.93
C LEU A 51 18.79 12.50 -8.98
N ARG A 52 18.29 13.72 -8.75
CA ARG A 52 17.42 14.39 -9.71
C ARG A 52 18.11 14.59 -11.06
N GLU A 53 19.37 15.01 -11.04
CA GLU A 53 20.21 15.15 -12.23
C GLU A 53 20.39 13.82 -12.97
N ARG A 54 20.74 12.75 -12.26
CA ARG A 54 20.98 11.42 -12.85
C ARG A 54 19.75 10.81 -13.52
N TYR A 55 18.57 10.98 -12.95
CA TYR A 55 17.34 10.33 -13.44
C TYR A 55 16.55 11.15 -14.47
N GLY A 56 16.88 12.44 -14.68
CA GLY A 56 16.14 13.35 -15.59
C GLY A 56 14.68 13.60 -15.16
N PRO A 57 13.94 14.54 -15.77
CA PRO A 57 12.57 14.82 -15.35
C PRO A 57 11.65 13.58 -15.48
N PRO A 58 10.58 13.48 -14.66
CA PRO A 58 9.57 12.44 -14.83
C PRO A 58 8.92 12.54 -16.22
N LEU A 59 8.49 11.40 -16.77
CA LEU A 59 7.77 11.35 -18.04
C LEU A 59 6.35 11.94 -17.88
N ASP A 60 5.91 12.75 -18.84
CA ASP A 60 4.61 13.43 -18.82
C ASP A 60 3.43 12.46 -18.63
N LEU A 61 3.44 11.31 -19.32
CA LEU A 61 2.40 10.29 -19.17
C LEU A 61 2.30 9.74 -17.74
N GLY A 62 3.43 9.65 -17.03
CA GLY A 62 3.48 9.23 -15.64
C GLY A 62 2.78 10.26 -14.74
N LEU A 63 3.09 11.54 -14.93
CA LEU A 63 2.48 12.64 -14.18
C LEU A 63 0.98 12.80 -14.47
N MET A 64 0.55 12.56 -15.71
CA MET A 64 -0.86 12.67 -16.11
C MET A 64 -1.77 11.65 -15.41
N ALA A 65 -1.22 10.51 -14.98
CA ALA A 65 -1.96 9.48 -14.26
C ALA A 65 -2.29 9.85 -12.81
N HIS A 66 -1.69 10.92 -12.26
CA HIS A 66 -2.00 11.41 -10.91
C HIS A 66 -3.27 12.25 -10.93
N ILE A 67 -4.26 11.81 -10.15
CA ILE A 67 -5.52 12.51 -9.92
C ILE A 67 -5.87 12.47 -8.44
N ASP A 68 -6.68 13.42 -7.98
CA ASP A 68 -7.07 13.59 -6.58
C ASP A 68 -8.40 12.91 -6.21
N TYR A 69 -8.90 12.06 -7.09
CA TYR A 69 -10.14 11.32 -6.94
C TYR A 69 -10.02 9.94 -7.59
N LEU A 70 -10.97 9.05 -7.33
CA LEU A 70 -11.11 7.74 -7.97
C LEU A 70 -11.91 7.88 -9.26
N HIS A 71 -11.21 7.94 -10.38
CA HIS A 71 -11.82 7.79 -11.69
C HIS A 71 -12.50 6.42 -11.81
N MET A 72 -13.51 6.28 -12.70
CA MET A 72 -14.28 5.04 -12.84
C MET A 72 -13.41 3.79 -13.09
N HIS A 73 -12.29 3.94 -13.82
CA HIS A 73 -11.34 2.85 -14.08
C HIS A 73 -10.51 2.49 -12.85
N TYR A 74 -10.22 3.45 -11.97
CA TYR A 74 -9.50 3.19 -10.72
C TYR A 74 -10.44 2.50 -9.73
N ALA A 75 -11.70 2.93 -9.68
CA ALA A 75 -12.73 2.24 -8.91
C ALA A 75 -12.95 0.79 -9.38
N ASP A 76 -13.00 0.53 -10.70
CA ASP A 76 -13.07 -0.84 -11.24
C ASP A 76 -11.84 -1.68 -10.87
N PHE A 77 -10.63 -1.09 -10.91
CA PHE A 77 -9.41 -1.76 -10.50
C PHE A 77 -9.46 -2.18 -9.01
N ILE A 78 -9.88 -1.28 -8.12
CA ILE A 78 -10.05 -1.59 -6.68
C ILE A 78 -11.05 -2.73 -6.50
N ARG A 79 -12.22 -2.67 -7.15
CA ARG A 79 -13.26 -3.72 -7.05
C ARG A 79 -12.79 -5.08 -7.54
N ARG A 80 -11.83 -5.15 -8.45
CA ARG A 80 -11.27 -6.41 -8.97
C ARG A 80 -10.08 -6.91 -8.18
N SER A 81 -9.54 -6.11 -7.26
CA SER A 81 -8.33 -6.44 -6.51
C SER A 81 -8.67 -7.35 -5.33
N PRO A 82 -8.20 -8.61 -5.30
CA PRO A 82 -8.31 -9.47 -4.12
C PRO A 82 -7.21 -9.19 -3.09
N PHE A 83 -6.24 -8.33 -3.43
CA PHE A 83 -5.06 -8.10 -2.61
C PHE A 83 -4.57 -6.66 -2.70
N CYS A 84 -4.18 -6.08 -1.57
CA CYS A 84 -3.46 -4.82 -1.50
C CYS A 84 -2.43 -4.82 -0.37
N LEU A 85 -1.45 -3.93 -0.45
CA LEU A 85 -0.54 -3.64 0.65
C LEU A 85 -0.95 -2.31 1.28
N LEU A 86 -1.09 -2.28 2.60
CA LEU A 86 -1.38 -1.08 3.37
C LEU A 86 -0.11 -0.60 4.06
N ALA A 87 0.38 0.57 3.66
CA ALA A 87 1.47 1.28 4.30
C ALA A 87 0.92 2.30 5.30
N THR A 88 1.45 2.27 6.52
CA THR A 88 1.18 3.24 7.60
C THR A 88 2.50 3.58 8.30
N SER A 89 2.52 4.62 9.13
CA SER A 89 3.67 4.92 9.98
C SER A 89 3.25 5.39 11.36
N ASP A 90 4.11 5.16 12.35
CA ASP A 90 3.91 5.71 13.69
C ASP A 90 4.23 7.22 13.75
N LEU A 91 4.12 7.80 14.95
CA LEU A 91 4.42 9.22 15.18
C LEU A 91 5.89 9.59 14.95
N GLN A 92 6.81 8.62 14.97
CA GLN A 92 8.22 8.82 14.69
C GLN A 92 8.53 8.66 13.18
N GLY A 93 7.51 8.40 12.36
CA GLY A 93 7.67 8.17 10.93
C GLY A 93 8.23 6.78 10.60
N ARG A 94 8.28 5.84 11.55
CA ARG A 94 8.71 4.47 11.25
C ARG A 94 7.65 3.78 10.39
N PRO A 95 7.99 3.34 9.17
CA PRO A 95 7.02 2.75 8.26
C PRO A 95 6.70 1.31 8.67
N SER A 96 5.45 0.90 8.42
CA SER A 96 5.01 -0.49 8.47
C SER A 96 4.18 -0.79 7.23
N VAL A 97 4.27 -2.01 6.71
CA VAL A 97 3.47 -2.48 5.59
C VAL A 97 2.80 -3.78 5.98
N SER A 98 1.49 -3.86 5.79
CA SER A 98 0.74 -5.11 5.99
C SER A 98 0.06 -5.56 4.70
N PRO A 99 0.16 -6.85 4.34
CA PRO A 99 -0.62 -7.41 3.25
C PRO A 99 -2.06 -7.58 3.69
N LYS A 100 -2.99 -7.21 2.81
CA LYS A 100 -4.43 -7.33 3.00
C LYS A 100 -5.01 -8.10 1.82
N GLY A 101 -5.75 -9.16 2.09
CA GLY A 101 -6.37 -9.97 1.06
C GLY A 101 -7.70 -10.54 1.50
N ASP A 102 -8.62 -10.63 0.55
CA ASP A 102 -9.96 -11.23 0.68
C ASP A 102 -10.54 -11.39 -0.75
N GLN A 103 -11.82 -11.73 -0.90
CA GLN A 103 -12.49 -11.78 -2.20
C GLN A 103 -12.43 -10.41 -2.92
N PRO A 104 -12.35 -10.39 -4.26
CA PRO A 104 -12.45 -9.14 -5.02
C PRO A 104 -13.65 -8.30 -4.58
N GLY A 105 -13.41 -7.02 -4.31
CA GLY A 105 -14.42 -6.08 -3.83
C GLY A 105 -14.49 -5.96 -2.30
N PHE A 106 -13.60 -6.59 -1.55
CA PHE A 106 -13.54 -6.43 -0.09
C PHE A 106 -13.22 -4.99 0.34
N VAL A 107 -12.49 -4.24 -0.48
CA VAL A 107 -12.41 -2.78 -0.37
C VAL A 107 -13.58 -2.19 -1.14
N GLU A 108 -14.50 -1.57 -0.40
CA GLU A 108 -15.66 -0.93 -1.00
C GLU A 108 -15.30 0.47 -1.48
N VAL A 109 -15.62 0.78 -2.74
CA VAL A 109 -15.55 2.17 -3.26
C VAL A 109 -16.91 2.83 -3.05
N VAL A 110 -17.01 3.69 -2.04
CA VAL A 110 -18.25 4.37 -1.66
C VAL A 110 -18.56 5.52 -2.63
N ASP A 111 -17.55 6.32 -2.94
CA ASP A 111 -17.64 7.44 -3.87
C ASP A 111 -16.24 7.77 -4.46
N ALA A 112 -16.15 8.86 -5.23
CA ALA A 112 -14.91 9.27 -5.88
C ALA A 112 -13.78 9.64 -4.89
N HIS A 113 -14.05 9.84 -3.60
CA HIS A 113 -13.06 10.25 -2.61
C HIS A 113 -13.07 9.37 -1.36
N THR A 114 -13.82 8.27 -1.34
CA THR A 114 -14.00 7.47 -0.13
C THR A 114 -13.98 5.98 -0.45
N ILE A 115 -13.12 5.25 0.26
CA ILE A 115 -13.12 3.78 0.28
C ILE A 115 -13.27 3.26 1.71
N LEU A 116 -13.88 2.08 1.85
CA LEU A 116 -13.99 1.35 3.11
C LEU A 116 -13.18 0.06 3.05
N PHE A 117 -12.48 -0.22 4.14
CA PHE A 117 -11.62 -1.38 4.30
C PHE A 117 -12.03 -2.14 5.58
N PRO A 118 -12.42 -3.42 5.50
CA PRO A 118 -12.77 -4.22 6.68
C PRO A 118 -11.51 -4.77 7.36
N ASP A 119 -11.39 -4.61 8.69
CA ASP A 119 -10.32 -5.26 9.46
C ASP A 119 -10.70 -6.72 9.74
N ARG A 120 -10.26 -7.61 8.84
CA ARG A 120 -10.47 -9.06 8.93
C ARG A 120 -9.60 -9.69 10.04
N PRO A 121 -10.00 -10.85 10.59
CA PRO A 121 -9.19 -11.57 11.57
C PRO A 121 -7.75 -11.83 11.08
N GLY A 122 -6.82 -11.73 12.01
CA GLY A 122 -5.40 -12.00 11.78
C GLY A 122 -4.72 -12.37 13.09
N ASN A 123 -3.43 -12.08 13.21
CA ASN A 123 -2.63 -12.40 14.41
C ASN A 123 -2.83 -11.44 15.60
N ASN A 124 -3.78 -10.49 15.51
CA ASN A 124 -4.07 -9.46 16.51
C ASN A 124 -2.89 -8.52 16.88
N GLN A 125 -1.81 -8.46 16.09
CA GLN A 125 -0.74 -7.47 16.35
C GLN A 125 -1.20 -6.02 16.15
N ILE A 126 -2.25 -5.80 15.34
CA ILE A 126 -2.94 -4.50 15.12
C ILE A 126 -2.02 -3.30 14.83
N ILE A 127 -0.79 -3.52 14.34
CA ILE A 127 0.21 -2.46 14.09
C ILE A 127 -0.36 -1.37 13.18
N SER A 128 -0.99 -1.73 12.05
CA SER A 128 -1.57 -0.74 11.15
C SER A 128 -2.70 0.06 11.81
N MET A 129 -3.51 -0.55 12.67
CA MET A 129 -4.60 0.15 13.38
C MET A 129 -4.05 1.10 14.44
N GLN A 130 -3.04 0.67 15.21
CA GLN A 130 -2.36 1.52 16.18
C GLN A 130 -1.70 2.73 15.51
N ASN A 131 -1.05 2.52 14.36
CA ASN A 131 -0.48 3.60 13.57
C ASN A 131 -1.57 4.57 13.08
N ILE A 132 -2.67 4.08 12.50
CA ILE A 132 -3.77 4.94 12.01
C ILE A 132 -4.36 5.79 13.14
N ALA A 133 -4.48 5.24 14.35
CA ALA A 133 -5.03 5.95 15.50
C ALA A 133 -4.21 7.19 15.90
N VAL A 134 -2.91 7.21 15.61
CA VAL A 134 -2.01 8.33 15.94
C VAL A 134 -1.54 9.12 14.71
N ASN A 135 -1.57 8.52 13.52
CA ASN A 135 -1.19 9.11 12.26
C ASN A 135 -2.13 8.60 11.14
N PRO A 136 -3.06 9.44 10.65
CA PRO A 136 -4.07 9.01 9.70
C PRO A 136 -3.52 8.81 8.28
N LYS A 137 -2.28 9.19 7.97
CA LYS A 137 -1.74 9.08 6.61
C LYS A 137 -1.50 7.62 6.25
N VAL A 138 -2.14 7.17 5.16
CA VAL A 138 -2.00 5.81 4.65
C VAL A 138 -1.77 5.81 3.15
N GLN A 139 -1.11 4.76 2.66
CA GLN A 139 -0.99 4.47 1.24
C GLN A 139 -1.35 3.01 0.99
N LEU A 140 -2.09 2.76 -0.08
CA LEU A 140 -2.45 1.44 -0.54
C LEU A 140 -1.91 1.22 -1.93
N ILE A 141 -1.41 0.02 -2.20
CA ILE A 141 -1.15 -0.44 -3.56
C ILE A 141 -1.94 -1.71 -3.82
N PHE A 142 -2.80 -1.65 -4.83
CA PHE A 142 -3.72 -2.71 -5.22
C PHE A 142 -3.13 -3.56 -6.33
N LEU A 143 -3.34 -4.87 -6.23
CA LEU A 143 -2.90 -5.86 -7.21
C LEU A 143 -4.09 -6.68 -7.70
N VAL A 144 -4.15 -6.89 -9.01
CA VAL A 144 -5.11 -7.78 -9.66
C VAL A 144 -4.31 -8.89 -10.36
N PRO A 145 -4.47 -10.17 -9.97
CA PRO A 145 -3.80 -11.29 -10.63
C PRO A 145 -4.00 -11.24 -12.16
N GLY A 146 -2.91 -11.39 -12.91
CA GLY A 146 -2.92 -11.31 -14.37
C GLY A 146 -2.91 -9.90 -14.96
N ARG A 147 -3.02 -8.83 -14.15
CA ARG A 147 -2.78 -7.45 -14.60
C ARG A 147 -1.34 -7.05 -14.32
N LEU A 148 -0.72 -6.40 -15.31
CA LEU A 148 0.66 -5.95 -15.20
C LEU A 148 0.77 -4.68 -14.36
N GLU A 149 -0.15 -3.75 -14.52
CA GLU A 149 -0.21 -2.49 -13.80
C GLU A 149 -0.69 -2.69 -12.35
N THR A 150 -0.33 -1.75 -11.48
CA THR A 150 -0.86 -1.66 -10.11
C THR A 150 -1.47 -0.28 -9.90
N LEU A 151 -2.44 -0.17 -8.98
CA LEU A 151 -3.06 1.10 -8.63
C LEU A 151 -2.61 1.50 -7.23
N ARG A 152 -2.07 2.71 -7.09
CA ARG A 152 -1.79 3.31 -5.79
C ARG A 152 -2.89 4.29 -5.41
N VAL A 153 -3.26 4.29 -4.13
CA VAL A 153 -4.22 5.21 -3.52
C VAL A 153 -3.62 5.72 -2.22
N ASP A 154 -3.54 7.05 -2.11
CA ASP A 154 -3.06 7.75 -0.93
C ASP A 154 -4.24 8.46 -0.27
N GLY A 155 -4.29 8.41 1.06
CA GLY A 155 -5.44 8.93 1.79
C GLY A 155 -5.24 9.15 3.27
N LEU A 156 -6.29 9.68 3.89
CA LEU A 156 -6.42 9.84 5.33
C LEU A 156 -7.40 8.80 5.87
N ALA A 157 -6.90 7.94 6.73
CA ALA A 157 -7.64 6.86 7.37
C ALA A 157 -8.25 7.28 8.70
N SER A 158 -9.44 6.75 8.99
CA SER A 158 -10.08 6.78 10.30
C SER A 158 -10.66 5.41 10.60
N ILE A 159 -10.60 4.98 11.87
CA ILE A 159 -11.15 3.69 12.31
C ILE A 159 -12.55 3.91 12.86
N SER A 160 -13.49 3.06 12.47
CA SER A 160 -14.87 3.06 12.97
C SER A 160 -15.26 1.68 13.51
N THR A 161 -15.98 1.70 14.63
CA THR A 161 -16.69 0.55 15.19
C THR A 161 -18.20 0.78 15.18
N ASP A 162 -18.68 1.67 14.32
CA ASP A 162 -20.11 1.95 14.12
C ASP A 162 -20.83 0.66 13.68
N PRO A 163 -21.85 0.19 14.44
CA PRO A 163 -22.60 -1.02 14.12
C PRO A 163 -23.12 -1.08 12.67
N ASP A 164 -23.53 0.04 12.09
CA ASP A 164 -24.06 0.07 10.72
C ASP A 164 -22.95 -0.16 9.69
N LEU A 165 -21.75 0.40 9.91
CA LEU A 165 -20.58 0.14 9.07
C LEU A 165 -20.06 -1.29 9.24
N LEU A 166 -20.01 -1.81 10.47
CA LEU A 166 -19.63 -3.19 10.73
C LEU A 166 -20.59 -4.16 10.01
N LYS A 167 -21.89 -3.89 10.07
CA LYS A 167 -22.91 -4.66 9.37
C LYS A 167 -22.76 -4.55 7.84
N ARG A 168 -22.56 -3.35 7.30
CA ARG A 168 -22.32 -3.12 5.86
C ARG A 168 -21.13 -3.92 5.33
N MET A 169 -20.05 -4.02 6.10
CA MET A 169 -18.80 -4.67 5.71
C MET A 169 -18.69 -6.14 6.17
N SER A 170 -19.81 -6.73 6.59
CA SER A 170 -19.87 -8.13 7.03
C SER A 170 -19.58 -9.10 5.88
N PHE A 171 -18.95 -10.22 6.20
CA PHE A 171 -18.74 -11.32 5.26
C PHE A 171 -19.30 -12.60 5.86
N ARG A 172 -20.21 -13.28 5.13
CA ARG A 172 -20.91 -14.48 5.62
C ARG A 172 -21.52 -14.28 7.03
N ASP A 173 -22.24 -13.17 7.19
CA ASP A 173 -22.88 -12.74 8.45
C ASP A 173 -21.92 -12.50 9.63
N LYS A 174 -20.61 -12.42 9.37
CA LYS A 174 -19.59 -12.06 10.36
C LYS A 174 -19.14 -10.61 10.15
N PRO A 175 -19.46 -9.67 11.07
CA PRO A 175 -18.94 -8.32 11.01
C PRO A 175 -17.43 -8.31 11.31
N PRO A 176 -16.64 -7.43 10.67
CA PRO A 176 -15.26 -7.19 11.07
C PRO A 176 -15.22 -6.54 12.47
N LYS A 177 -14.05 -6.57 13.12
CA LYS A 177 -13.88 -5.89 14.43
C LYS A 177 -13.90 -4.37 14.31
N SER A 178 -13.43 -3.86 13.16
CA SER A 178 -13.46 -2.44 12.82
C SER A 178 -13.50 -2.26 11.31
N VAL A 179 -13.91 -1.07 10.86
CA VAL A 179 -13.83 -0.64 9.47
C VAL A 179 -12.94 0.59 9.39
N VAL A 180 -11.99 0.58 8.47
CA VAL A 180 -11.19 1.77 8.15
C VAL A 180 -11.85 2.49 6.99
N THR A 181 -12.22 3.74 7.23
CA THR A 181 -12.64 4.68 6.18
C THR A 181 -11.42 5.45 5.72
N ILE A 182 -11.19 5.51 4.41
CA ILE A 182 -10.06 6.25 3.83
C ILE A 182 -10.61 7.33 2.91
N LYS A 183 -10.27 8.58 3.22
CA LYS A 183 -10.50 9.73 2.35
C LYS A 183 -9.33 9.87 1.37
N VAL A 184 -9.60 9.61 0.10
CA VAL A 184 -8.62 9.63 -0.98
C VAL A 184 -8.26 11.07 -1.32
N TYR A 185 -6.96 11.37 -1.40
CA TYR A 185 -6.47 12.67 -1.90
C TYR A 185 -5.56 12.54 -3.12
N GLU A 186 -5.07 11.33 -3.42
CA GLU A 186 -4.32 11.03 -4.63
C GLU A 186 -4.50 9.56 -5.03
N ALA A 187 -4.64 9.31 -6.32
CA ALA A 187 -4.64 7.98 -6.90
C ALA A 187 -3.92 8.00 -8.26
N PHE A 188 -3.14 6.97 -8.52
CA PHE A 188 -2.44 6.82 -9.80
C PHE A 188 -2.02 5.39 -10.08
N MET A 189 -1.90 5.07 -11.37
CA MET A 189 -1.48 3.76 -11.84
C MET A 189 0.03 3.69 -12.04
N HIS A 190 0.66 2.64 -11.53
CA HIS A 190 2.06 2.31 -11.83
C HIS A 190 2.15 1.42 -13.06
N CYS A 191 3.19 1.63 -13.86
CA CYS A 191 3.48 0.78 -15.01
C CYS A 191 3.84 -0.65 -14.58
N GLY A 192 3.56 -1.64 -15.43
CA GLY A 192 3.79 -3.05 -15.11
C GLY A 192 5.23 -3.55 -15.18
N LYS A 193 6.25 -2.67 -15.31
CA LYS A 193 7.65 -3.09 -15.47
C LYS A 193 8.15 -3.95 -14.31
N SER A 194 7.76 -3.65 -13.08
CA SER A 194 8.15 -4.46 -11.90
C SER A 194 7.53 -5.86 -11.95
N VAL A 195 6.25 -5.95 -12.30
CA VAL A 195 5.49 -7.20 -12.43
C VAL A 195 6.06 -8.07 -13.56
N ILE A 196 6.37 -7.47 -14.71
CA ILE A 196 6.97 -8.17 -15.87
C ILE A 196 8.34 -8.75 -15.49
N ARG A 197 9.25 -7.94 -14.92
CA ARG A 197 10.60 -8.40 -14.55
C ARG A 197 10.58 -9.50 -13.50
N ALA A 198 9.64 -9.41 -12.56
CA ALA A 198 9.47 -10.41 -11.50
C ALA A 198 8.79 -11.70 -11.99
N GLN A 199 8.21 -11.70 -13.19
CA GLN A 199 7.36 -12.80 -13.68
C GLN A 199 6.26 -13.15 -12.67
N LEU A 200 5.73 -12.13 -11.97
CA LEU A 200 4.91 -12.32 -10.76
C LEU A 200 3.68 -13.20 -10.98
N TRP A 201 3.13 -13.19 -12.20
CA TRP A 201 1.93 -13.94 -12.57
C TRP A 201 2.22 -15.16 -13.46
N ASP A 202 3.48 -15.47 -13.74
CA ASP A 202 3.85 -16.62 -14.55
C ASP A 202 3.75 -17.91 -13.72
N PRO A 203 2.86 -18.86 -14.07
CA PRO A 203 2.75 -20.12 -13.34
C PRO A 203 4.04 -20.96 -13.37
N SER A 204 4.89 -20.78 -14.39
CA SER A 204 6.14 -21.53 -14.54
C SER A 204 7.25 -21.10 -13.56
N THR A 205 7.11 -19.94 -12.92
CA THR A 205 8.07 -19.43 -11.94
C THR A 205 7.63 -19.64 -10.49
N GLN A 206 6.57 -20.40 -10.25
CA GLN A 206 6.10 -20.71 -8.89
C GLN A 206 7.04 -21.69 -8.19
N VAL A 207 7.41 -21.36 -6.95
CA VAL A 207 8.25 -22.22 -6.09
C VAL A 207 7.47 -23.50 -5.74
N ALA A 208 8.10 -24.66 -5.91
CA ALA A 208 7.43 -25.93 -5.62
C ALA A 208 7.27 -26.15 -4.11
N LYS A 209 6.25 -26.91 -3.72
CA LYS A 209 6.01 -27.25 -2.32
C LYS A 209 7.22 -27.98 -1.74
N GLY A 210 7.77 -27.48 -0.64
CA GLY A 210 8.90 -28.07 0.07
C GLY A 210 10.28 -27.53 -0.33
N GLU A 211 10.38 -26.69 -1.36
CA GLU A 211 11.65 -26.03 -1.72
C GLU A 211 12.05 -24.93 -0.74
N MET A 212 11.09 -24.38 -0.01
CA MET A 212 11.30 -23.42 1.06
C MET A 212 10.95 -24.00 2.42
N ALA A 213 11.63 -23.51 3.47
CA ALA A 213 11.24 -23.80 4.84
C ALA A 213 9.82 -23.31 5.11
N SER A 214 9.01 -24.15 5.77
CA SER A 214 7.68 -23.77 6.24
C SER A 214 7.77 -22.69 7.31
N ILE A 215 6.66 -21.99 7.56
CA ILE A 215 6.58 -21.04 8.67
C ILE A 215 6.78 -21.72 10.03
N ALA A 216 6.33 -22.97 10.18
CA ALA A 216 6.57 -23.80 11.35
C ALA A 216 8.07 -24.00 11.57
N ARG A 217 8.79 -24.40 10.51
CA ARG A 217 10.23 -24.61 10.57
C ARG A 217 10.99 -23.32 10.90
N VAL A 218 10.70 -22.24 10.18
CA VAL A 218 11.29 -20.92 10.42
C VAL A 218 11.04 -20.47 11.87
N THR A 219 9.82 -20.66 12.37
CA THR A 219 9.46 -20.26 13.74
C THR A 219 10.23 -21.06 14.78
N LYS A 220 10.37 -22.37 14.62
CA LYS A 220 11.11 -23.21 15.57
C LYS A 220 12.62 -22.96 15.53
N ASP A 221 13.18 -22.69 14.34
CA ASP A 221 14.59 -22.32 14.18
C ASP A 221 14.91 -20.98 14.87
N ILE A 222 14.00 -20.00 14.81
CA ILE A 222 14.15 -18.69 15.48
C ILE A 222 13.84 -18.79 16.97
N CYS A 223 12.77 -19.48 17.34
CA CYS A 223 12.29 -19.65 18.72
C CYS A 223 12.60 -21.07 19.19
N VAL A 224 13.87 -21.34 19.47
CA VAL A 224 14.36 -22.68 19.85
C VAL A 224 13.58 -23.25 21.05
N ASP A 225 13.20 -22.41 22.00
CA ASP A 225 12.45 -22.78 23.22
C ASP A 225 10.92 -22.88 23.02
N ALA A 226 10.43 -22.77 21.79
CA ALA A 226 8.99 -22.90 21.53
C ALA A 226 8.48 -24.27 22.03
N PRO A 227 7.32 -24.32 22.71
CA PRO A 227 6.86 -25.50 23.44
C PRO A 227 6.34 -26.64 22.55
N TYR A 228 6.35 -26.44 21.24
CA TYR A 228 5.90 -27.41 20.23
C TYR A 228 7.10 -28.02 19.48
N SER A 229 6.99 -29.29 19.12
CA SER A 229 7.91 -29.94 18.17
C SER A 229 7.70 -29.42 16.74
N TYR A 230 8.64 -29.73 15.83
CA TYR A 230 8.48 -29.40 14.42
C TYR A 230 7.20 -29.99 13.83
N GLU A 231 6.96 -31.28 14.09
CA GLU A 231 5.80 -32.02 13.60
C GLU A 231 4.50 -31.38 14.10
N GLN A 232 4.44 -31.04 15.39
CA GLN A 232 3.28 -30.36 15.97
C GLN A 232 3.02 -29.01 15.31
N MET A 233 4.06 -28.21 15.04
CA MET A 233 3.88 -26.92 14.37
C MET A 233 3.43 -27.06 12.91
N GLU A 234 3.97 -28.04 12.17
CA GLU A 234 3.58 -28.32 10.79
C GLU A 234 2.11 -28.75 10.70
N GLU A 235 1.64 -29.55 11.65
CA GLU A 235 0.24 -29.98 11.72
C GLU A 235 -0.70 -28.84 12.14
N LEU A 236 -0.31 -28.03 13.12
CA LEU A 236 -1.17 -26.97 13.67
C LEU A 236 -1.34 -25.79 12.71
N THR A 237 -0.30 -25.42 11.96
CA THR A 237 -0.30 -24.24 11.08
C THR A 237 -1.49 -24.20 10.09
N PRO A 238 -1.73 -25.22 9.25
CA PRO A 238 -2.87 -25.21 8.32
C PRO A 238 -4.22 -25.21 9.04
N VAL A 239 -4.32 -25.89 10.19
CA VAL A 239 -5.54 -25.93 11.02
C VAL A 239 -5.87 -24.53 11.55
N ILE A 240 -4.87 -23.80 12.05
CA ILE A 240 -5.04 -22.42 12.52
C ILE A 240 -5.53 -21.55 11.38
N TYR A 241 -4.87 -21.57 10.21
CA TYR A 241 -5.31 -20.78 9.06
C TYR A 241 -6.75 -21.09 8.66
N GLN A 242 -7.14 -22.37 8.59
CA GLN A 242 -8.50 -22.76 8.23
C GLN A 242 -9.53 -22.32 9.28
N ALA A 243 -9.19 -22.40 10.56
CA ALA A 243 -10.08 -22.06 11.66
C ALA A 243 -10.23 -20.55 11.88
N THR A 244 -9.21 -19.75 11.58
CA THR A 244 -9.16 -18.31 11.91
C THR A 244 -9.22 -17.38 10.70
N LEU A 245 -9.47 -17.89 9.49
CA LEU A 245 -9.50 -17.06 8.27
C LEU A 245 -10.62 -16.00 8.29
N TYR A 246 -11.78 -16.33 8.86
CA TYR A 246 -12.99 -15.49 8.85
C TYR A 246 -13.77 -15.51 10.17
#